data_AF-A0A3M5PHR8-F1
#
_entry.id   AF-A0A3M5PHR8-F1
#
_cell.length_a   1.000
_cell.length_b   1.000
_cell.length_c   1.000
_cell.angle_alpha   90.00
_cell.angle_beta   90.00
_cell.angle_gamma   90.00
#
_symmetry.space_group_name_H-M   'P 1'
#
loop_
_entity.id
_entity.type
_entity.pdbx_description
1 polymer ?
#
loop_
_entity_poly.entity_id
_entity_poly.type
_entity_poly.pdbx_seq_one_letter_code
_entity_poly.pdbx_strand_id
1 'polypeptide(L)'
;MSGFDFFYSTAFDFDSIDGIHLLQDHVGTSYPQPWDDYNYTVTFQVHRVVAGAREPLGRTKILVKNYKNTSDYFLSSTDQVGSSRRITGLLNPQNVVSLASDIDYYRRVGLRLKTEAVEYLRKICDGSYNYDGYKNYSAWGGFDSSLFRSSMAKAILKKGHQIALGSYEAQDSFSFSLGGLTDCFDALNFNFDNGRTLGPTNINLLVGRNGVGKSHILRHLVDTLTGVKQHTESWPFFHKVVVAAYSPFESFKTESELSIALGAEASPPRETSPENERASKDEQERRRRLVNEYVYLGFRDPKGTFSLEWPKESSARAVHRILQYDMENQWSAVGRFNLLFQTLKRSIEFDAIELNALGGESIVLKEKDEALRHELAGRGDLDYARGIRFLNDGEGVSLSSGQTIYSYLLPSLVAEVDGESLLILDEPELYLHPAMEVGLLDMLKQLLIATKSNAIIATHSSILAREVEQSGISILRKVNGRTEVSRPRVETFGQTVEVIMGLAFDDYEIRKPYEDALDSAVKTFSSPEAALETLGPDVGDEALAYLTAKVEDDEDGIDIEIERRAE
;
A
#
# COMPACT_ATOMS: atom_id res chain seq x y z
N MET A 1 30.59 -33.00 4.16
CA MET A 1 29.24 -33.32 3.65
C MET A 1 28.25 -32.57 4.54
N SER A 2 28.04 -31.29 4.27
CA SER A 2 27.04 -30.47 4.95
C SER A 2 26.33 -29.73 3.84
N GLY A 3 25.08 -30.05 3.62
CA GLY A 3 24.31 -29.42 2.58
C GLY A 3 22.86 -29.81 2.76
N PHE A 4 21.96 -28.90 2.43
CA PHE A 4 20.52 -29.12 2.54
C PHE A 4 20.08 -30.29 1.66
N ASP A 5 19.27 -31.16 2.24
CA ASP A 5 18.35 -31.99 1.50
C ASP A 5 17.03 -31.24 1.30
N PHE A 6 16.46 -31.42 0.11
CA PHE A 6 15.15 -30.90 -0.24
C PHE A 6 14.18 -32.06 -0.29
N PHE A 7 13.00 -31.84 0.27
CA PHE A 7 11.93 -32.80 0.35
C PHE A 7 10.66 -32.20 -0.24
N TYR A 8 9.90 -33.04 -0.93
CA TYR A 8 8.51 -32.76 -1.27
C TYR A 8 7.60 -33.47 -0.27
N SER A 9 6.72 -32.72 0.37
CA SER A 9 5.81 -33.19 1.42
C SER A 9 4.37 -32.82 1.05
N THR A 10 3.43 -33.73 1.32
CA THR A 10 2.00 -33.54 1.00
C THR A 10 1.14 -33.18 2.21
N ALA A 11 1.72 -33.19 3.42
CA ALA A 11 1.07 -32.85 4.68
C ALA A 11 2.11 -32.30 5.67
N PHE A 12 1.66 -31.69 6.78
CA PHE A 12 2.51 -31.18 7.86
C PHE A 12 2.90 -32.27 8.88
N ASP A 13 3.45 -33.39 8.40
CA ASP A 13 3.86 -34.54 9.22
C ASP A 13 5.36 -34.85 9.10
N PHE A 14 6.15 -33.86 8.68
CA PHE A 14 7.57 -33.98 8.36
C PHE A 14 8.51 -33.36 9.40
N ASP A 15 8.00 -32.88 10.54
CA ASP A 15 8.83 -32.18 11.54
C ASP A 15 9.96 -33.07 12.11
N SER A 16 9.91 -34.39 11.93
CA SER A 16 10.99 -35.33 12.31
C SER A 16 12.13 -35.46 11.28
N ILE A 17 12.01 -34.81 10.13
CA ILE A 17 12.95 -34.91 9.01
C ILE A 17 13.65 -33.55 8.88
N ASP A 18 14.94 -33.50 9.18
CA ASP A 18 15.72 -32.28 9.01
C ASP A 18 15.97 -31.98 7.53
N GLY A 19 15.74 -30.74 7.11
CA GLY A 19 15.94 -30.31 5.73
C GLY A 19 14.99 -29.18 5.30
N ILE A 20 14.89 -28.98 3.98
CA ILE A 20 13.97 -28.02 3.38
C ILE A 20 12.77 -28.79 2.81
N HIS A 21 11.58 -28.47 3.28
CA HIS A 21 10.33 -29.08 2.87
C HIS A 21 9.52 -28.14 1.98
N LEU A 22 9.19 -28.63 0.80
CA LEU A 22 8.34 -27.99 -0.19
C LEU A 22 6.96 -28.62 -0.13
N LEU A 23 5.95 -27.80 0.15
CA LEU A 23 4.54 -28.21 0.15
C LEU A 23 3.78 -27.43 -0.90
N GLN A 24 2.83 -28.07 -1.56
CA GLN A 24 1.94 -27.35 -2.46
C GLN A 24 1.17 -26.27 -1.66
N ASP A 25 1.01 -25.10 -2.26
CA ASP A 25 0.48 -23.88 -1.63
C ASP A 25 -0.83 -24.02 -0.84
N HIS A 26 -1.72 -24.93 -1.25
CA HIS A 26 -3.01 -25.16 -0.60
C HIS A 26 -2.94 -26.03 0.67
N VAL A 27 -1.84 -26.77 0.88
CA VAL A 27 -1.72 -27.73 1.99
C VAL A 27 -1.76 -26.97 3.33
N GLY A 28 -2.61 -27.41 4.24
CA GLY A 28 -2.84 -26.77 5.54
C GLY A 28 -3.64 -25.47 5.50
N THR A 29 -4.28 -25.15 4.36
CA THR A 29 -5.18 -23.99 4.22
C THR A 29 -6.64 -24.45 4.09
N SER A 30 -7.58 -23.50 4.10
CA SER A 30 -9.00 -23.77 3.80
C SER A 30 -9.27 -24.02 2.31
N TYR A 31 -8.27 -23.86 1.43
CA TYR A 31 -8.40 -24.08 0.00
C TYR A 31 -8.19 -25.55 -0.36
N PRO A 32 -9.11 -26.19 -1.11
CA PRO A 32 -9.06 -27.63 -1.38
C PRO A 32 -8.14 -28.02 -2.54
N GLN A 33 -7.64 -27.06 -3.32
CA GLN A 33 -6.88 -27.31 -4.54
C GLN A 33 -5.66 -26.40 -4.63
N PRO A 34 -4.56 -26.86 -5.26
CA PRO A 34 -3.41 -26.04 -5.55
C PRO A 34 -3.77 -24.80 -6.36
N TRP A 35 -2.99 -23.76 -6.20
CA TRP A 35 -3.06 -22.60 -7.07
C TRP A 35 -2.59 -22.95 -8.47
N ASP A 36 -3.52 -22.85 -9.43
CA ASP A 36 -3.26 -23.07 -10.85
C ASP A 36 -2.85 -21.75 -11.53
N ASP A 37 -1.57 -21.66 -11.86
CA ASP A 37 -0.92 -20.60 -12.61
C ASP A 37 -1.06 -20.85 -14.12
N TYR A 38 -2.29 -20.84 -14.66
CA TYR A 38 -2.56 -20.93 -16.11
C TYR A 38 -2.25 -22.30 -16.70
N ASN A 39 -2.89 -23.33 -16.15
CA ASN A 39 -2.50 -24.72 -16.31
C ASN A 39 -1.06 -24.99 -15.86
N TYR A 40 -0.55 -24.22 -14.89
CA TYR A 40 0.72 -24.53 -14.24
C TYR A 40 0.57 -24.55 -12.72
N THR A 41 0.75 -25.69 -12.09
CA THR A 41 0.71 -25.78 -10.63
C THR A 41 2.14 -25.75 -10.10
N VAL A 42 2.61 -24.55 -9.76
CA VAL A 42 4.05 -24.29 -9.48
C VAL A 42 4.32 -23.58 -8.17
N THR A 43 3.31 -23.20 -7.38
CA THR A 43 3.51 -22.44 -6.14
C THR A 43 3.70 -23.36 -4.94
N PHE A 44 4.78 -23.17 -4.18
CA PHE A 44 5.11 -23.98 -3.02
C PHE A 44 5.33 -23.14 -1.77
N GLN A 45 4.85 -23.62 -0.63
CA GLN A 45 5.30 -23.17 0.69
C GLN A 45 6.65 -23.83 1.00
N VAL A 46 7.56 -23.05 1.58
CA VAL A 46 8.90 -23.51 1.94
C VAL A 46 9.06 -23.48 3.45
N HIS A 47 9.38 -24.63 4.02
CA HIS A 47 9.68 -24.78 5.45
C HIS A 47 11.08 -25.35 5.63
N ARG A 48 11.82 -24.83 6.61
CA ARG A 48 13.07 -25.41 7.08
C ARG A 48 12.81 -26.14 8.38
N VAL A 49 13.32 -27.36 8.50
CA VAL A 49 13.27 -28.14 9.74
C VAL A 49 14.68 -28.39 10.23
N VAL A 50 14.94 -28.03 11.48
CA VAL A 50 16.23 -28.28 12.15
C VAL A 50 15.95 -28.80 13.56
N ALA A 51 16.43 -30.01 13.86
CA ALA A 51 16.27 -30.66 15.15
C ALA A 51 14.80 -30.68 15.64
N GLY A 52 13.85 -30.92 14.73
CA GLY A 52 12.43 -30.95 15.07
C GLY A 52 11.70 -29.60 14.99
N ALA A 53 12.43 -28.48 14.91
CA ALA A 53 11.83 -27.15 14.88
C ALA A 53 11.55 -26.72 13.43
N ARG A 54 10.29 -26.39 13.13
CA ARG A 54 9.84 -25.92 11.82
C ARG A 54 9.87 -24.39 11.72
N GLU A 55 10.49 -23.90 10.65
CA GLU A 55 10.67 -22.47 10.36
C GLU A 55 10.12 -22.14 8.95
N PRO A 56 9.08 -21.29 8.81
CA PRO A 56 8.51 -20.95 7.48
C PRO A 56 9.37 -19.93 6.73
N LEU A 57 9.96 -20.29 5.59
CA LEU A 57 10.77 -19.37 4.78
C LEU A 57 9.91 -18.49 3.85
N GLY A 58 8.66 -18.89 3.59
CA GLY A 58 7.71 -18.17 2.75
C GLY A 58 7.29 -19.00 1.55
N ARG A 59 6.90 -18.34 0.45
CA ARG A 59 6.43 -19.02 -0.77
C ARG A 59 7.38 -18.79 -1.93
N THR A 60 7.54 -19.82 -2.76
CA THR A 60 8.32 -19.75 -3.99
C THR A 60 7.60 -20.48 -5.11
N LYS A 61 7.73 -19.96 -6.33
CA LYS A 61 7.28 -20.65 -7.53
C LYS A 61 8.42 -21.48 -8.07
N ILE A 62 8.17 -22.74 -8.40
CA ILE A 62 9.15 -23.65 -8.97
C ILE A 62 8.62 -24.17 -10.29
N LEU A 63 9.23 -23.73 -11.38
CA LEU A 63 8.91 -24.16 -12.73
C LEU A 63 9.86 -25.27 -13.15
N VAL A 64 9.30 -26.36 -13.67
CA VAL A 64 10.07 -27.47 -14.25
C VAL A 64 9.81 -27.55 -15.74
N LYS A 65 10.87 -27.61 -16.53
CA LYS A 65 10.83 -27.68 -17.99
C LYS A 65 9.96 -28.86 -18.45
N ASN A 66 8.99 -28.57 -19.31
CA ASN A 66 8.01 -29.52 -19.86
C ASN A 66 6.98 -30.08 -18.86
N TYR A 67 6.92 -29.56 -17.63
CA TYR A 67 5.89 -29.94 -16.67
C TYR A 67 4.96 -28.75 -16.40
N LYS A 68 3.67 -29.02 -16.46
CA LYS A 68 2.62 -28.08 -16.06
C LYS A 68 2.46 -28.08 -14.53
N ASN A 69 2.36 -29.26 -13.93
CA ASN A 69 2.31 -29.41 -12.49
C ASN A 69 3.68 -29.89 -11.98
N THR A 70 4.35 -29.05 -11.18
CA THR A 70 5.67 -29.37 -10.62
C THR A 70 5.59 -30.50 -9.60
N SER A 71 4.46 -30.67 -8.91
CA SER A 71 4.26 -31.80 -7.99
C SER A 71 4.35 -33.15 -8.71
N ASP A 72 3.90 -33.26 -9.96
CA ASP A 72 4.00 -34.51 -10.74
C ASP A 72 5.47 -34.90 -10.98
N TYR A 73 6.33 -33.90 -11.23
CA TYR A 73 7.77 -34.12 -11.36
C TYR A 73 8.40 -34.55 -10.03
N PHE A 74 8.05 -33.90 -8.91
CA PHE A 74 8.56 -34.27 -7.59
C PHE A 74 8.10 -35.66 -7.12
N LEU A 75 6.87 -36.06 -7.46
CA LEU A 75 6.34 -37.39 -7.18
C LEU A 75 7.04 -38.50 -7.95
N SER A 76 7.79 -38.18 -9.01
CA SER A 76 8.64 -39.15 -9.72
C SER A 76 9.85 -39.62 -8.90
N SER A 77 10.21 -38.93 -7.81
CA SER A 77 11.27 -39.37 -6.91
C SER A 77 10.86 -40.66 -6.17
N THR A 78 11.71 -41.68 -6.26
CA THR A 78 11.54 -42.95 -5.53
C THR A 78 12.22 -42.94 -4.16
N ASP A 79 12.97 -41.90 -3.81
CA ASP A 79 13.67 -41.78 -2.52
C ASP A 79 12.71 -41.28 -1.43
N GLN A 80 12.00 -42.21 -0.79
CA GLN A 80 11.04 -41.91 0.27
C GLN A 80 11.71 -41.87 1.65
N VAL A 81 11.48 -40.79 2.39
CA VAL A 81 11.97 -40.58 3.77
C VAL A 81 10.77 -40.21 4.63
N GLY A 82 10.30 -41.15 5.45
CA GLY A 82 9.05 -40.99 6.21
C GLY A 82 7.84 -40.79 5.28
N SER A 83 7.06 -39.73 5.53
CA SER A 83 5.94 -39.29 4.69
C SER A 83 6.35 -38.44 3.48
N SER A 84 7.63 -38.08 3.39
CA SER A 84 8.15 -37.14 2.39
C SER A 84 9.02 -37.83 1.34
N ARG A 85 9.23 -37.17 0.19
CA ARG A 85 10.13 -37.66 -0.87
C ARG A 85 11.35 -36.75 -0.98
N ARG A 86 12.56 -37.29 -0.91
CA ARG A 86 13.78 -36.51 -1.17
C ARG A 86 13.82 -36.15 -2.65
N ILE A 87 13.96 -34.86 -2.95
CA ILE A 87 13.98 -34.29 -4.31
C ILE A 87 15.27 -33.50 -4.60
N THR A 88 16.25 -33.52 -3.69
CA THR A 88 17.54 -32.84 -3.87
C THR A 88 18.18 -33.10 -5.23
N GLY A 89 18.14 -34.35 -5.72
CA GLY A 89 18.69 -34.73 -7.02
C GLY A 89 17.85 -34.30 -8.23
N LEU A 90 16.58 -33.95 -8.04
CA LEU A 90 15.69 -33.48 -9.10
C LEU A 90 15.82 -31.98 -9.37
N LEU A 91 16.32 -31.21 -8.40
CA LEU A 91 16.55 -29.76 -8.49
C LEU A 91 17.85 -29.49 -9.26
N ASN A 92 17.71 -29.31 -10.58
CA ASN A 92 18.82 -29.01 -11.48
C ASN A 92 18.51 -27.76 -12.31
N PRO A 93 19.39 -26.73 -12.34
CA PRO A 93 19.15 -25.50 -13.08
C PRO A 93 18.99 -25.68 -14.59
N GLN A 94 19.34 -26.83 -15.17
CA GLN A 94 19.05 -27.12 -16.58
C GLN A 94 17.56 -27.36 -16.87
N ASN A 95 16.80 -27.81 -15.86
CA ASN A 95 15.41 -28.22 -15.99
C ASN A 95 14.47 -27.56 -14.96
N VAL A 96 15.00 -26.90 -13.94
CA VAL A 96 14.24 -26.29 -12.83
C VAL A 96 14.70 -24.85 -12.66
N VAL A 97 13.74 -23.95 -12.43
CA VAL A 97 14.00 -22.59 -11.97
C VAL A 97 12.98 -22.24 -10.89
N SER A 98 13.46 -21.66 -9.79
CA SER A 98 12.59 -21.10 -8.76
C SER A 98 12.63 -19.59 -8.72
N LEU A 99 11.58 -18.96 -8.23
CA LEU A 99 11.56 -17.54 -7.92
C LEU A 99 10.59 -17.30 -6.77
N ALA A 100 11.06 -16.61 -5.73
CA ALA A 100 10.21 -16.29 -4.58
C ALA A 100 8.98 -15.46 -4.98
N SER A 101 7.90 -15.62 -4.21
CA SER A 101 6.67 -14.85 -4.41
C SER A 101 6.75 -13.42 -3.86
N ASP A 102 7.64 -13.19 -2.90
CA ASP A 102 7.79 -11.91 -2.19
C ASP A 102 9.26 -11.64 -1.83
N ILE A 103 9.57 -10.39 -1.51
CA ILE A 103 10.93 -9.96 -1.15
C ILE A 103 11.37 -10.44 0.24
N ASP A 104 10.41 -10.56 1.17
CA ASP A 104 10.68 -10.96 2.55
C ASP A 104 11.15 -12.41 2.64
N TYR A 105 10.83 -13.24 1.66
CA TYR A 105 11.41 -14.57 1.48
C TYR A 105 12.94 -14.51 1.47
N TYR A 106 13.54 -13.62 0.68
CA TYR A 106 15.00 -13.51 0.62
C TYR A 106 15.58 -12.96 1.92
N ARG A 107 14.87 -12.03 2.59
CA ARG A 107 15.28 -11.54 3.91
C ARG A 107 15.28 -12.67 4.95
N ARG A 108 14.23 -13.49 4.99
CA ARG A 108 14.14 -14.69 5.85
C ARG A 108 15.23 -15.70 5.51
N VAL A 109 15.52 -15.93 4.23
CA VAL A 109 16.63 -16.80 3.79
C VAL A 109 17.97 -16.28 4.30
N GLY A 110 18.28 -15.00 4.10
CA GLY A 110 19.53 -14.39 4.58
C GLY A 110 19.69 -14.46 6.10
N LEU A 111 18.63 -14.13 6.84
CA LEU A 111 18.65 -14.12 8.31
C LEU A 111 18.78 -15.53 8.91
N ARG A 112 18.02 -16.51 8.40
CA ARG A 112 17.93 -17.85 9.01
C ARG A 112 19.01 -18.79 8.53
N LEU A 113 19.42 -18.70 7.26
CA LEU A 113 20.45 -19.57 6.68
C LEU A 113 21.85 -18.94 6.73
N LYS A 114 21.95 -17.61 6.88
CA LYS A 114 23.22 -16.88 7.03
C LYS A 114 24.23 -17.28 5.94
N THR A 115 25.37 -17.88 6.31
CA THR A 115 26.41 -18.31 5.38
C THR A 115 25.96 -19.39 4.41
N GLU A 116 24.89 -20.13 4.74
CA GLU A 116 24.35 -21.19 3.89
C GLU A 116 23.33 -20.66 2.86
N ALA A 117 22.95 -19.38 2.91
CA ALA A 117 21.97 -18.77 2.00
C ALA A 117 22.36 -18.92 0.52
N VAL A 118 23.65 -18.76 0.19
CA VAL A 118 24.17 -18.96 -1.18
C VAL A 118 23.95 -20.40 -1.64
N GLU A 119 24.29 -21.37 -0.78
CA GLU A 119 24.15 -22.79 -1.12
C GLU A 119 22.68 -23.15 -1.31
N TYR A 120 21.80 -22.62 -0.45
CA TYR A 120 20.36 -22.79 -0.54
C TYR A 120 19.79 -22.27 -1.88
N LEU A 121 20.06 -20.99 -2.22
CA LEU A 121 19.57 -20.38 -3.46
C LEU A 121 20.07 -21.13 -4.70
N ARG A 122 21.32 -21.59 -4.66
CA ARG A 122 21.90 -22.43 -5.72
C ARG A 122 21.14 -23.76 -5.84
N LYS A 123 20.89 -24.46 -4.73
CA LYS A 123 20.28 -25.80 -4.74
C LYS A 123 18.79 -25.79 -5.08
N ILE A 124 18.04 -24.77 -4.66
CA ILE A 124 16.63 -24.62 -5.06
C ILE A 124 16.48 -24.15 -6.52
N CYS A 125 17.59 -23.90 -7.21
CA CYS A 125 17.63 -23.38 -8.57
C CYS A 125 17.03 -21.98 -8.69
N ASP A 126 17.31 -21.11 -7.71
CA ASP A 126 16.76 -19.76 -7.68
C ASP A 126 17.22 -18.93 -8.88
N GLY A 127 16.27 -18.31 -9.55
CA GLY A 127 16.49 -17.52 -10.76
C GLY A 127 17.27 -16.25 -10.46
N SER A 128 17.11 -15.66 -9.27
CA SER A 128 17.84 -14.43 -8.93
C SER A 128 19.32 -14.70 -8.68
N TYR A 129 19.65 -15.90 -8.18
CA TYR A 129 21.02 -16.40 -8.11
C TYR A 129 21.54 -16.82 -9.48
N ASN A 130 20.75 -17.58 -10.25
CA ASN A 130 21.11 -18.06 -11.58
C ASN A 130 20.68 -17.09 -12.69
N TYR A 131 20.92 -15.79 -12.51
CA TYR A 131 20.44 -14.74 -13.42
C TYR A 131 20.93 -14.94 -14.86
N ASP A 132 22.15 -15.46 -15.05
CA ASP A 132 22.72 -15.76 -16.37
C ASP A 132 21.90 -16.80 -17.16
N GLY A 133 21.16 -17.66 -16.46
CA GLY A 133 20.24 -18.63 -17.04
C GLY A 133 18.96 -18.02 -17.62
N TYR A 134 18.69 -16.72 -17.37
CA TYR A 134 17.46 -16.04 -17.78
C TYR A 134 17.09 -16.27 -19.25
N LYS A 135 18.06 -16.15 -20.18
CA LYS A 135 17.81 -16.36 -21.62
C LYS A 135 17.34 -17.77 -21.96
N ASN A 136 17.76 -18.77 -21.18
CA ASN A 136 17.30 -20.15 -21.33
C ASN A 136 15.90 -20.32 -20.71
N TYR A 137 15.73 -19.83 -19.49
CA TYR A 137 14.46 -19.96 -18.77
C TYR A 137 13.32 -19.23 -19.49
N SER A 138 13.58 -18.06 -20.08
CA SER A 138 12.61 -17.28 -20.87
C SER A 138 12.03 -18.03 -22.06
N ALA A 139 12.71 -19.09 -22.53
CA ALA A 139 12.20 -19.93 -23.61
C ALA A 139 11.26 -21.06 -23.11
N TRP A 140 11.15 -21.28 -21.79
CA TRP A 140 10.36 -22.38 -21.24
C TRP A 140 8.88 -22.01 -21.17
N GLY A 141 8.02 -22.97 -21.51
CA GLY A 141 6.58 -22.85 -21.25
C GLY A 141 6.34 -22.63 -19.76
N GLY A 142 5.50 -21.66 -19.41
CA GLY A 142 5.27 -21.28 -18.01
C GLY A 142 6.25 -20.24 -17.48
N PHE A 143 7.33 -19.86 -18.17
CA PHE A 143 8.26 -18.87 -17.60
C PHE A 143 7.62 -17.48 -17.58
N ASP A 144 7.41 -16.84 -18.72
CA ASP A 144 6.71 -15.54 -18.77
C ASP A 144 5.27 -15.66 -18.29
N SER A 145 4.64 -16.79 -18.63
CA SER A 145 3.23 -17.01 -18.35
C SER A 145 2.94 -17.51 -16.95
N SER A 146 3.92 -17.85 -16.08
CA SER A 146 3.74 -18.32 -14.68
C SER A 146 4.73 -17.73 -13.67
N LEU A 147 6.02 -17.75 -13.99
CA LEU A 147 7.10 -17.24 -13.15
C LEU A 147 7.33 -15.72 -13.28
N PHE A 148 7.13 -15.14 -14.47
CA PHE A 148 7.64 -13.82 -14.91
C PHE A 148 6.57 -12.79 -15.31
N ARG A 149 5.38 -12.88 -14.72
CA ARG A 149 4.17 -12.21 -15.21
C ARG A 149 4.11 -10.68 -15.03
N SER A 150 4.88 -10.10 -14.11
CA SER A 150 4.83 -8.67 -13.77
C SER A 150 6.21 -8.00 -13.91
N SER A 151 6.21 -6.66 -13.96
CA SER A 151 7.42 -5.85 -13.78
C SER A 151 8.15 -6.21 -12.47
N MET A 152 7.45 -6.81 -11.49
CA MET A 152 7.95 -7.20 -10.19
C MET A 152 8.74 -8.51 -10.14
N ALA A 153 8.31 -9.53 -10.89
CA ALA A 153 9.10 -10.76 -11.03
C ALA A 153 10.51 -10.44 -11.58
N LYS A 154 10.60 -9.44 -12.48
CA LYS A 154 11.87 -8.94 -13.00
C LYS A 154 12.72 -8.25 -11.93
N ALA A 155 12.12 -7.50 -11.01
CA ALA A 155 12.83 -6.89 -9.90
C ALA A 155 13.32 -7.93 -8.88
N ILE A 156 12.45 -8.87 -8.50
CA ILE A 156 12.81 -9.99 -7.64
C ILE A 156 13.95 -10.81 -8.24
N LEU A 157 13.90 -11.11 -9.55
CA LEU A 157 15.00 -11.79 -10.23
C LEU A 157 16.30 -10.99 -10.19
N LYS A 158 16.24 -9.67 -10.38
CA LYS A 158 17.45 -8.84 -10.37
C LYS A 158 18.07 -8.69 -8.98
N LYS A 159 17.24 -8.61 -7.94
CA LYS A 159 17.65 -8.15 -6.60
C LYS A 159 17.61 -9.25 -5.54
N GLY A 160 16.80 -10.31 -5.70
CA GLY A 160 16.50 -11.31 -4.66
C GLY A 160 17.74 -11.90 -4.00
N HIS A 161 18.70 -12.37 -4.81
CA HIS A 161 19.98 -12.88 -4.32
C HIS A 161 20.76 -11.84 -3.51
N GLN A 162 20.84 -10.59 -4.00
CA GLN A 162 21.55 -9.51 -3.31
C GLN A 162 20.92 -9.22 -1.94
N ILE A 163 19.59 -9.29 -1.84
CA ILE A 163 18.82 -9.10 -0.61
C ILE A 163 19.09 -10.23 0.37
N ALA A 164 19.08 -11.48 -0.08
CA ALA A 164 19.42 -12.63 0.76
C ALA A 164 20.85 -12.56 1.30
N LEU A 165 21.77 -11.94 0.57
CA LEU A 165 23.14 -11.72 1.03
C LEU A 165 23.34 -10.45 1.87
N GLY A 166 22.30 -9.63 2.05
CA GLY A 166 22.40 -8.34 2.74
C GLY A 166 23.22 -7.28 1.99
N SER A 167 23.47 -7.50 0.70
CA SER A 167 24.24 -6.58 -0.17
C SER A 167 23.37 -5.60 -0.97
N TYR A 168 22.06 -5.73 -0.85
CA TYR A 168 21.11 -4.87 -1.54
C TYR A 168 20.80 -3.61 -0.73
N GLU A 169 21.01 -2.46 -1.37
CA GLU A 169 20.58 -1.16 -0.87
C GLU A 169 19.46 -0.63 -1.77
N ALA A 170 18.34 -0.23 -1.15
CA ALA A 170 17.28 0.44 -1.87
C ALA A 170 17.75 1.83 -2.28
N GLN A 171 17.21 2.35 -3.38
CA GLN A 171 17.56 3.69 -3.82
C GLN A 171 16.95 4.72 -2.86
N ASP A 172 17.80 5.53 -2.22
CA ASP A 172 17.37 6.52 -1.24
C ASP A 172 16.70 7.74 -1.90
N SER A 173 17.01 8.06 -3.15
CA SER A 173 16.39 9.18 -3.85
C SER A 173 16.12 8.89 -5.33
N PHE A 174 14.90 9.22 -5.77
CA PHE A 174 14.46 9.05 -7.15
C PHE A 174 13.32 10.02 -7.47
N SER A 175 13.13 10.32 -8.75
CA SER A 175 11.98 11.09 -9.23
C SER A 175 11.45 10.48 -10.52
N PHE A 176 10.17 10.71 -10.78
CA PHE A 176 9.55 10.32 -12.05
C PHE A 176 8.46 11.30 -12.44
N SER A 177 8.24 11.39 -13.75
CA SER A 177 7.24 12.25 -14.36
C SER A 177 6.01 11.43 -14.76
N LEU A 178 4.83 11.89 -14.36
CA LEU A 178 3.57 11.36 -14.86
C LEU A 178 3.18 12.13 -16.14
N GLY A 179 3.54 11.56 -17.29
CA GLY A 179 3.03 11.97 -18.59
C GLY A 179 1.70 11.29 -18.94
N GLY A 180 1.14 11.57 -20.12
CA GLY A 180 -0.04 10.86 -20.64
C GLY A 180 -1.38 11.25 -20.01
N LEU A 181 -1.39 12.25 -19.13
CA LEU A 181 -2.61 12.99 -18.78
C LEU A 181 -3.15 13.69 -20.04
N THR A 182 -4.45 13.97 -20.10
CA THR A 182 -5.05 14.67 -21.25
C THR A 182 -4.38 16.04 -21.47
N ASP A 183 -4.51 16.62 -22.67
CA ASP A 183 -3.92 17.94 -23.02
C ASP A 183 -4.33 19.09 -22.08
N CYS A 184 -5.31 18.84 -21.21
CA CYS A 184 -5.76 19.73 -20.17
C CYS A 184 -4.91 19.69 -18.90
N PHE A 185 -3.82 18.91 -18.80
CA PHE A 185 -2.98 18.84 -17.59
C PHE A 185 -1.52 19.15 -17.91
N ASP A 186 -0.86 19.87 -17.01
CA ASP A 186 0.60 19.98 -17.02
C ASP A 186 1.26 18.68 -16.54
N ALA A 187 2.51 18.47 -16.96
CA ALA A 187 3.30 17.34 -16.51
C ALA A 187 3.54 17.42 -14.99
N LEU A 188 3.36 16.30 -14.30
CA LEU A 188 3.48 16.20 -12.85
C LEU A 188 4.73 15.40 -12.49
N ASN A 189 5.55 15.94 -11.59
CA ASN A 189 6.78 15.28 -11.14
C ASN A 189 6.64 14.87 -9.68
N PHE A 190 6.84 13.59 -9.40
CA PHE A 190 6.95 13.08 -8.05
C PHE A 190 8.41 12.95 -7.67
N ASN A 191 8.77 13.45 -6.48
CA ASN A 191 10.15 13.44 -6.00
C ASN A 191 10.24 12.74 -4.65
N PHE A 192 11.10 11.74 -4.56
CA PHE A 192 11.35 10.99 -3.34
C PHE A 192 12.80 11.15 -2.94
N ASP A 193 13.04 11.59 -1.71
CA ASP A 193 14.36 11.75 -1.13
C ASP A 193 14.36 11.33 0.34
N ASN A 194 14.66 10.05 0.54
CA ASN A 194 14.61 9.34 1.81
C ASN A 194 15.97 9.39 2.54
N GLY A 195 17.03 9.84 1.87
CA GLY A 195 18.37 9.97 2.46
C GLY A 195 18.55 11.22 3.33
N ARG A 196 17.55 12.10 3.38
CA ARG A 196 17.61 13.35 4.13
C ARG A 196 17.45 13.15 5.64
N THR A 197 18.21 13.92 6.40
CA THR A 197 18.16 13.89 7.88
C THR A 197 16.92 14.59 8.45
N LEU A 198 16.46 15.65 7.79
CA LEU A 198 15.24 16.39 8.14
C LEU A 198 14.27 16.33 6.98
N GLY A 199 13.00 16.06 7.29
CA GLY A 199 11.90 16.02 6.33
C GLY A 199 12.14 15.06 5.16
N PRO A 200 12.36 13.75 5.41
CA PRO A 200 12.47 12.79 4.33
C PRO A 200 11.23 12.88 3.43
N THR A 201 11.44 12.99 2.12
CA THR A 201 10.35 13.17 1.15
C THR A 201 9.83 11.80 0.68
N ASN A 202 9.51 10.91 1.61
CA ASN A 202 8.85 9.63 1.29
C ASN A 202 7.34 9.78 1.02
N ILE A 203 6.79 10.98 1.24
CA ILE A 203 5.39 11.33 0.99
C ILE A 203 5.34 12.51 0.02
N ASN A 204 4.62 12.35 -1.08
CA ASN A 204 4.25 13.44 -1.97
C ASN A 204 2.76 13.78 -1.81
N LEU A 205 2.42 15.06 -1.77
CA LEU A 205 1.05 15.56 -1.67
C LEU A 205 0.61 16.23 -2.98
N LEU A 206 -0.58 15.86 -3.44
CA LEU A 206 -1.34 16.57 -4.45
C LEU A 206 -2.40 17.41 -3.75
N VAL A 207 -2.15 18.72 -3.65
CA VAL A 207 -2.99 19.66 -2.91
C VAL A 207 -3.80 20.50 -3.87
N GLY A 208 -5.08 20.70 -3.59
CA GLY A 208 -5.91 21.63 -4.37
C GLY A 208 -7.40 21.50 -4.07
N ARG A 209 -8.18 22.47 -4.56
CA ARG A 209 -9.64 22.50 -4.35
C ARG A 209 -10.33 21.27 -4.97
N ASN A 210 -11.57 21.02 -4.58
CA ASN A 210 -12.37 19.96 -5.21
C ASN A 210 -12.59 20.25 -6.70
N GLY A 211 -12.52 19.21 -7.54
CA GLY A 211 -12.75 19.34 -8.98
C GLY A 211 -11.54 19.75 -9.84
N VAL A 212 -10.35 19.96 -9.26
CA VAL A 212 -9.11 20.24 -10.02
C VAL A 212 -8.47 18.99 -10.66
N GLY A 213 -8.98 17.79 -10.34
CA GLY A 213 -8.56 16.54 -10.98
C GLY A 213 -7.64 15.64 -10.14
N LYS A 214 -7.50 15.86 -8.82
CA LYS A 214 -6.61 15.08 -7.94
C LYS A 214 -6.84 13.56 -8.03
N SER A 215 -8.08 13.11 -7.79
CA SER A 215 -8.45 11.69 -7.91
C SER A 215 -8.36 11.17 -9.36
N HIS A 216 -8.39 12.04 -10.37
CA HIS A 216 -8.15 11.63 -11.77
C HIS A 216 -6.67 11.34 -12.02
N ILE A 217 -5.78 12.21 -11.51
CA ILE A 217 -4.33 12.03 -11.55
C ILE A 217 -3.95 10.73 -10.82
N LEU A 218 -4.46 10.50 -9.60
CA LEU A 218 -4.16 9.27 -8.86
C LEU A 218 -4.62 8.01 -9.60
N ARG A 219 -5.84 8.01 -10.18
CA ARG A 219 -6.31 6.88 -11.00
C ARG A 219 -5.44 6.66 -12.23
N HIS A 220 -5.04 7.74 -12.90
CA HIS A 220 -4.16 7.64 -14.06
C HIS A 220 -2.79 7.08 -13.70
N LEU A 221 -2.23 7.50 -12.55
CA LEU A 221 -1.00 6.96 -12.00
C LEU A 221 -1.13 5.45 -11.73
N VAL A 222 -2.20 5.02 -11.04
CA VAL A 222 -2.48 3.59 -10.77
C VAL A 222 -2.58 2.81 -12.08
N ASP A 223 -3.33 3.30 -13.06
CA ASP A 223 -3.49 2.63 -14.36
C ASP A 223 -2.15 2.51 -15.11
N THR A 224 -1.27 3.51 -14.99
CA THR A 224 0.05 3.49 -15.62
C THR A 224 1.03 2.54 -14.91
N LEU A 225 1.00 2.50 -13.57
CA LEU A 225 1.82 1.60 -12.76
C LEU A 225 1.42 0.13 -12.94
N THR A 226 0.13 -0.15 -13.01
CA THR A 226 -0.41 -1.50 -13.15
C THR A 226 -0.34 -2.02 -14.59
N GLY A 227 0.04 -1.16 -15.55
CA GLY A 227 0.16 -1.51 -16.96
C GLY A 227 -1.16 -1.50 -17.73
N VAL A 228 -2.25 -0.98 -17.15
CA VAL A 228 -3.51 -0.67 -17.86
C VAL A 228 -3.29 0.44 -18.87
N LYS A 229 -2.28 1.28 -18.69
CA LYS A 229 -1.82 2.23 -19.71
C LYS A 229 -0.34 2.00 -19.99
N GLN A 230 0.01 1.90 -21.26
CA GLN A 230 1.41 1.82 -21.67
C GLN A 230 2.12 3.15 -21.46
N HIS A 231 3.33 3.09 -20.90
CA HIS A 231 4.24 4.22 -20.80
C HIS A 231 5.63 3.81 -21.33
N THR A 232 6.36 4.79 -21.85
CA THR A 232 7.69 4.59 -22.47
C THR A 232 8.85 4.92 -21.52
N GLU A 233 8.56 5.53 -20.37
CA GLU A 233 9.57 5.96 -19.40
C GLU A 233 9.99 4.85 -18.44
N SER A 234 11.25 4.86 -17.98
CA SER A 234 11.73 3.94 -16.97
C SER A 234 11.42 4.47 -15.58
N TRP A 235 10.23 4.19 -15.07
CA TRP A 235 9.86 4.55 -13.70
C TRP A 235 10.61 3.73 -12.64
N PRO A 236 10.76 4.27 -11.42
CA PRO A 236 11.23 3.50 -10.27
C PRO A 236 10.29 2.31 -10.05
N PHE A 237 10.87 1.23 -9.56
CA PHE A 237 10.15 -0.01 -9.38
C PHE A 237 9.54 -0.09 -7.97
N PHE A 238 8.26 -0.44 -7.89
CA PHE A 238 7.54 -0.65 -6.63
C PHE A 238 7.07 -2.11 -6.51
N HIS A 239 7.28 -2.72 -5.34
CA HIS A 239 6.88 -4.11 -5.06
C HIS A 239 5.40 -4.29 -4.76
N LYS A 240 4.65 -3.23 -4.50
CA LYS A 240 3.20 -3.31 -4.29
C LYS A 240 2.62 -1.93 -4.43
N VAL A 241 1.42 -1.83 -4.99
CA VAL A 241 0.64 -0.60 -5.03
C VAL A 241 -0.56 -0.78 -4.11
N VAL A 242 -0.67 0.05 -3.07
CA VAL A 242 -1.80 0.02 -2.14
C VAL A 242 -2.60 1.30 -2.31
N VAL A 243 -3.83 1.20 -2.77
CA VAL A 243 -4.75 2.33 -2.93
C VAL A 243 -5.73 2.35 -1.77
N ALA A 244 -5.84 3.47 -1.06
CA ALA A 244 -6.87 3.68 -0.06
C ALA A 244 -7.77 4.86 -0.45
N ALA A 245 -9.04 4.57 -0.68
CA ALA A 245 -10.06 5.54 -1.06
C ALA A 245 -11.39 5.18 -0.39
N TYR A 246 -11.76 5.95 0.64
CA TYR A 246 -12.98 5.74 1.43
C TYR A 246 -14.11 6.72 1.06
N SER A 247 -14.00 7.45 -0.05
CA SER A 247 -15.17 8.14 -0.59
C SER A 247 -16.14 7.11 -1.20
N PRO A 248 -17.46 7.19 -0.99
CA PRO A 248 -18.41 6.31 -1.69
C PRO A 248 -18.53 6.63 -3.20
N PHE A 249 -17.94 7.73 -3.66
CA PHE A 249 -18.01 8.21 -5.06
C PHE A 249 -16.71 8.03 -5.84
N GLU A 250 -15.72 7.36 -5.26
CA GLU A 250 -14.47 7.04 -5.95
C GLU A 250 -14.67 5.99 -7.07
N SER A 251 -13.68 5.87 -7.95
CA SER A 251 -13.74 4.99 -9.13
C SER A 251 -12.39 4.32 -9.44
N PHE A 252 -11.57 4.07 -8.40
CA PHE A 252 -10.39 3.22 -8.54
C PHE A 252 -10.81 1.81 -8.95
N LYS A 253 -9.96 1.05 -9.62
CA LYS A 253 -10.35 -0.32 -9.96
C LYS A 253 -10.19 -1.19 -8.71
N THR A 254 -11.18 -2.01 -8.38
CA THR A 254 -10.96 -3.13 -7.45
C THR A 254 -10.07 -4.16 -8.11
N GLU A 255 -9.61 -5.13 -7.34
CA GLU A 255 -8.82 -6.26 -7.82
C GLU A 255 -9.47 -6.95 -9.02
N SER A 256 -10.77 -7.30 -8.92
CA SER A 256 -11.48 -7.94 -10.02
C SER A 256 -11.66 -7.03 -11.23
N GLU A 257 -11.89 -5.73 -11.03
CA GLU A 257 -12.04 -4.76 -12.12
C GLU A 257 -10.71 -4.49 -12.84
N LEU A 258 -9.61 -4.40 -12.09
CA LEU A 258 -8.25 -4.22 -12.62
C LEU A 258 -7.85 -5.43 -13.46
N SER A 259 -8.09 -6.61 -12.90
CA SER A 259 -8.02 -7.90 -13.56
C SER A 259 -8.75 -7.87 -14.92
N ILE A 260 -10.02 -7.43 -14.96
CA ILE A 260 -10.78 -7.32 -16.22
C ILE A 260 -10.17 -6.30 -17.19
N ALA A 261 -9.77 -5.12 -16.71
CA ALA A 261 -9.22 -4.05 -17.55
C ALA A 261 -7.91 -4.47 -18.25
N LEU A 262 -7.00 -5.11 -17.53
CA LEU A 262 -5.76 -5.65 -18.09
C LEU A 262 -6.01 -6.75 -19.13
N GLY A 263 -7.15 -7.45 -19.02
CA GLY A 263 -7.60 -8.44 -19.99
C GLY A 263 -8.14 -7.86 -21.30
N ALA A 264 -8.81 -6.70 -21.25
CA ALA A 264 -9.46 -6.10 -22.41
C ALA A 264 -8.46 -5.48 -23.41
N GLU A 265 -7.31 -4.98 -22.96
CA GLU A 265 -6.27 -4.42 -23.84
C GLU A 265 -5.46 -5.49 -24.60
N ALA A 266 -5.50 -6.75 -24.14
CA ALA A 266 -4.72 -7.85 -24.73
C ALA A 266 -5.39 -8.55 -25.93
N SER A 267 -6.69 -8.32 -26.19
CA SER A 267 -7.48 -9.09 -27.18
C SER A 267 -8.53 -8.21 -27.91
N PRO A 268 -8.46 -8.01 -29.25
CA PRO A 268 -9.61 -7.49 -30.01
C PRO A 268 -10.72 -8.57 -30.11
N PRO A 269 -12.00 -8.19 -30.25
CA PRO A 269 -13.11 -9.15 -30.19
C PRO A 269 -13.04 -10.14 -31.35
N ARG A 270 -12.96 -11.43 -31.04
CA ARG A 270 -13.11 -12.55 -32.00
C ARG A 270 -14.37 -13.34 -31.68
N GLU A 271 -15.10 -13.71 -32.73
CA GLU A 271 -16.34 -14.49 -32.66
C GLU A 271 -16.17 -15.83 -31.91
N THR A 272 -17.19 -16.18 -31.14
CA THR A 272 -17.19 -17.27 -30.16
C THR A 272 -17.40 -18.64 -30.80
N SER A 273 -16.42 -19.54 -30.64
CA SER A 273 -16.53 -21.00 -30.88
C SER A 273 -16.37 -21.78 -29.55
N PRO A 274 -16.82 -23.05 -29.43
CA PRO A 274 -16.74 -23.83 -28.19
C PRO A 274 -15.30 -24.10 -27.69
N GLU A 275 -14.30 -24.02 -28.59
CA GLU A 275 -12.88 -24.08 -28.21
C GLU A 275 -12.40 -22.82 -27.44
N ASN A 276 -13.12 -21.69 -27.54
CA ASN A 276 -12.80 -20.44 -26.86
C ASN A 276 -13.23 -20.40 -25.38
N GLU A 277 -14.03 -21.36 -24.88
CA GLU A 277 -14.44 -21.41 -23.47
C GLU A 277 -13.33 -21.88 -22.51
N ARG A 278 -12.38 -22.69 -23.00
CA ARG A 278 -11.17 -23.03 -22.23
C ARG A 278 -10.15 -21.89 -22.25
N ALA A 279 -10.02 -21.20 -23.39
CA ALA A 279 -9.21 -19.99 -23.52
C ALA A 279 -9.74 -18.84 -22.64
N SER A 280 -11.06 -18.68 -22.49
CA SER A 280 -11.67 -17.65 -21.65
C SER A 280 -11.51 -17.90 -20.15
N LYS A 281 -11.44 -19.17 -19.71
CA LYS A 281 -11.07 -19.55 -18.33
C LYS A 281 -9.59 -19.32 -18.04
N ASP A 282 -8.70 -19.73 -18.95
CA ASP A 282 -7.26 -19.45 -18.86
C ASP A 282 -6.98 -17.92 -18.89
N GLU A 283 -7.80 -17.14 -19.59
CA GLU A 283 -7.74 -15.68 -19.64
C GLU A 283 -8.41 -15.01 -18.43
N GLN A 284 -9.44 -15.59 -17.82
CA GLN A 284 -9.94 -15.13 -16.51
C GLN A 284 -8.93 -15.37 -15.39
N GLU A 285 -8.17 -16.46 -15.47
CA GLU A 285 -7.10 -16.81 -14.55
C GLU A 285 -5.82 -15.98 -14.82
N ARG A 286 -5.65 -15.46 -16.07
CA ARG A 286 -4.67 -14.40 -16.41
C ARG A 286 -4.73 -13.20 -15.50
N ARG A 287 -5.95 -12.88 -15.10
CA ARG A 287 -6.35 -11.56 -14.65
C ARG A 287 -6.37 -11.45 -13.12
N ARG A 288 -6.68 -12.55 -12.42
CA ARG A 288 -6.72 -12.66 -10.94
C ARG A 288 -5.38 -12.45 -10.21
N ARG A 289 -4.26 -12.15 -10.90
CA ARG A 289 -2.91 -12.18 -10.29
C ARG A 289 -2.05 -10.95 -10.46
N LEU A 290 -2.34 -10.07 -11.44
CA LEU A 290 -1.91 -8.67 -11.37
C LEU A 290 -2.47 -7.99 -10.09
N VAL A 291 -3.57 -8.56 -9.60
CA VAL A 291 -4.25 -8.34 -8.33
C VAL A 291 -3.43 -8.63 -7.06
N ASN A 292 -2.41 -9.51 -7.07
CA ASN A 292 -1.68 -9.78 -5.82
C ASN A 292 -0.67 -8.66 -5.47
N GLU A 293 -0.42 -7.78 -6.43
CA GLU A 293 0.58 -6.70 -6.37
C GLU A 293 -0.09 -5.31 -6.31
N TYR A 294 -1.42 -5.31 -6.35
CA TYR A 294 -2.29 -4.14 -6.25
C TYR A 294 -3.37 -4.44 -5.23
N VAL A 295 -3.55 -3.58 -4.23
CA VAL A 295 -4.64 -3.72 -3.27
C VAL A 295 -5.46 -2.46 -3.25
N TYR A 296 -6.77 -2.62 -3.35
CA TYR A 296 -7.74 -1.54 -3.16
C TYR A 296 -8.37 -1.65 -1.76
N LEU A 297 -8.33 -0.55 -1.02
CA LEU A 297 -8.90 -0.39 0.30
C LEU A 297 -9.99 0.69 0.24
N GLY A 298 -11.23 0.30 0.51
CA GLY A 298 -12.37 1.21 0.47
C GLY A 298 -13.68 0.50 0.76
N PHE A 299 -14.79 1.08 0.28
CA PHE A 299 -16.13 0.56 0.52
C PHE A 299 -16.56 -0.56 -0.44
N ARG A 300 -15.76 -0.88 -1.46
CA ARG A 300 -16.05 -1.96 -2.38
C ARG A 300 -15.28 -3.22 -2.01
N ASP A 301 -15.96 -4.36 -2.04
CA ASP A 301 -15.32 -5.66 -1.90
C ASP A 301 -14.39 -5.96 -3.11
N PRO A 302 -13.54 -7.00 -3.07
CA PRO A 302 -12.61 -7.30 -4.16
C PRO A 302 -13.31 -7.65 -5.48
N LYS A 303 -14.64 -7.84 -5.48
CA LYS A 303 -15.47 -8.08 -6.67
C LYS A 303 -16.07 -6.79 -7.24
N GLY A 304 -15.88 -5.64 -6.60
CA GLY A 304 -16.46 -4.35 -7.01
C GLY A 304 -17.81 -4.03 -6.37
N THR A 305 -18.29 -4.84 -5.42
CA THR A 305 -19.60 -4.62 -4.78
C THR A 305 -19.47 -3.63 -3.64
N PHE A 306 -20.20 -2.52 -3.71
CA PHE A 306 -20.25 -1.53 -2.62
C PHE A 306 -20.95 -2.10 -1.38
N SER A 307 -20.33 -1.95 -0.21
CA SER A 307 -20.86 -2.38 1.08
C SER A 307 -20.30 -1.54 2.23
N LEU A 308 -21.17 -1.02 3.09
CA LEU A 308 -20.78 -0.33 4.32
C LEU A 308 -20.17 -1.28 5.36
N GLU A 309 -20.49 -2.57 5.30
CA GLU A 309 -19.94 -3.58 6.23
C GLU A 309 -18.58 -4.12 5.77
N TRP A 310 -18.23 -3.96 4.48
CA TRP A 310 -16.97 -4.51 3.96
C TRP A 310 -15.72 -3.94 4.66
N PRO A 311 -15.58 -2.61 4.88
CA PRO A 311 -14.46 -2.06 5.65
C PRO A 311 -14.29 -2.65 7.05
N LYS A 312 -15.42 -2.92 7.72
CA LYS A 312 -15.44 -3.53 9.06
C LYS A 312 -14.94 -4.96 9.02
N GLU A 313 -15.37 -5.75 8.04
CA GLU A 313 -14.86 -7.12 7.85
C GLU A 313 -13.37 -7.11 7.47
N SER A 314 -13.00 -6.26 6.52
CA SER A 314 -11.64 -6.10 6.03
C SER A 314 -10.66 -5.73 7.14
N SER A 315 -11.05 -4.86 8.08
CA SER A 315 -10.19 -4.46 9.19
C SER A 315 -9.90 -5.62 10.16
N ALA A 316 -10.87 -6.48 10.45
CA ALA A 316 -10.65 -7.68 11.25
C ALA A 316 -9.72 -8.68 10.55
N ARG A 317 -9.91 -8.87 9.24
CA ARG A 317 -8.98 -9.68 8.42
C ARG A 317 -7.58 -9.09 8.43
N ALA A 318 -7.47 -7.76 8.38
CA ALA A 318 -6.21 -7.05 8.40
C ALA A 318 -5.47 -7.22 9.74
N VAL A 319 -6.16 -7.10 10.88
CA VAL A 319 -5.57 -7.39 12.20
C VAL A 319 -5.03 -8.81 12.25
N HIS A 320 -5.79 -9.81 11.81
CA HIS A 320 -5.30 -11.19 11.80
C HIS A 320 -4.05 -11.36 10.90
N ARG A 321 -4.03 -10.74 9.71
CA ARG A 321 -2.84 -10.75 8.83
C ARG A 321 -1.63 -10.05 9.44
N ILE A 322 -1.84 -8.99 10.22
CA ILE A 322 -0.77 -8.33 10.99
C ILE A 322 -0.17 -9.29 12.00
N LEU A 323 -1.00 -10.06 12.72
CA LEU A 323 -0.50 -11.06 13.69
C LEU A 323 0.31 -12.16 12.99
N GLN A 324 -0.16 -12.63 11.83
CA GLN A 324 0.58 -13.58 10.98
C GLN A 324 1.93 -13.02 10.54
N TYR A 325 1.95 -11.79 10.04
CA TYR A 325 3.17 -11.13 9.62
C TYR A 325 4.17 -10.97 10.76
N ASP A 326 3.72 -10.48 11.93
CA ASP A 326 4.59 -10.26 13.09
C ASP A 326 5.19 -11.60 13.60
N MET A 327 4.40 -12.68 13.58
CA MET A 327 4.86 -14.03 13.92
C MET A 327 5.94 -14.52 12.94
N GLU A 328 5.75 -14.31 11.64
CA GLU A 328 6.71 -14.74 10.61
C GLU A 328 7.98 -13.88 10.57
N ASN A 329 7.88 -12.62 11.00
CA ASN A 329 8.90 -11.58 10.86
C ASN A 329 9.33 -10.96 12.20
N GLN A 330 9.52 -11.79 13.23
CA GLN A 330 10.03 -11.40 14.55
C GLN A 330 11.39 -10.68 14.53
N TRP A 331 12.08 -10.64 13.39
CA TRP A 331 13.31 -9.90 13.18
C TRP A 331 13.08 -8.40 12.93
N SER A 332 11.86 -7.98 12.56
CA SER A 332 11.52 -6.57 12.35
C SER A 332 11.64 -5.80 13.66
N ALA A 333 12.36 -4.67 13.64
CA ALA A 333 12.53 -3.83 14.83
C ALA A 333 11.21 -3.20 15.32
N VAL A 334 10.20 -3.13 14.44
CA VAL A 334 8.87 -2.59 14.74
C VAL A 334 7.84 -3.68 14.48
N GLY A 335 7.17 -4.14 15.53
CA GLY A 335 5.99 -5.01 15.41
C GLY A 335 4.82 -4.21 14.85
N ARG A 336 4.23 -4.68 13.74
CA ARG A 336 3.13 -4.00 13.05
C ARG A 336 1.91 -3.87 13.95
N PHE A 337 1.63 -4.87 14.79
CA PHE A 337 0.54 -4.80 15.76
C PHE A 337 0.76 -3.68 16.77
N ASN A 338 1.97 -3.55 17.33
CA ASN A 338 2.26 -2.50 18.32
C ASN A 338 2.17 -1.11 17.69
N LEU A 339 2.67 -0.94 16.46
CA LEU A 339 2.53 0.32 15.71
C LEU A 339 1.06 0.67 15.49
N LEU A 340 0.25 -0.29 15.03
CA LEU A 340 -1.20 -0.11 14.85
C LEU A 340 -1.87 0.27 16.18
N PHE A 341 -1.61 -0.51 17.23
CA PHE A 341 -2.22 -0.34 18.54
C PHE A 341 -1.91 1.04 19.12
N GLN A 342 -0.64 1.45 19.10
CA GLN A 342 -0.21 2.76 19.59
C GLN A 342 -0.79 3.91 18.77
N THR A 343 -0.88 3.74 17.45
CA THR A 343 -1.46 4.77 16.57
C THR A 343 -2.95 4.96 16.82
N LEU A 344 -3.72 3.87 16.93
CA LEU A 344 -5.14 3.91 17.25
C LEU A 344 -5.36 4.56 18.63
N LYS A 345 -4.49 4.26 19.61
CA LYS A 345 -4.59 4.75 20.99
C LYS A 345 -4.42 6.27 21.13
N ARG A 346 -3.87 6.94 20.11
CA ARG A 346 -3.77 8.41 20.08
C ARG A 346 -5.11 9.10 19.88
N SER A 347 -6.10 8.39 19.36
CA SER A 347 -7.40 8.98 18.99
C SER A 347 -8.60 8.18 19.48
N ILE A 348 -8.39 6.96 19.97
CA ILE A 348 -9.40 6.11 20.59
C ILE A 348 -8.89 5.75 22.00
N GLU A 349 -9.71 5.97 23.02
CA GLU A 349 -9.39 5.60 24.39
C GLU A 349 -9.72 4.11 24.61
N PHE A 350 -8.70 3.25 24.55
CA PHE A 350 -8.85 1.81 24.74
C PHE A 350 -7.58 1.17 25.32
N ASP A 351 -7.73 0.01 25.95
CA ASP A 351 -6.64 -0.82 26.50
C ASP A 351 -6.57 -2.23 25.86
N ALA A 352 -7.59 -2.63 25.08
CA ALA A 352 -7.57 -3.85 24.30
C ALA A 352 -8.39 -3.77 22.99
N ILE A 353 -8.03 -4.62 22.02
CA ILE A 353 -8.79 -4.88 20.80
C ILE A 353 -9.44 -6.25 20.92
N GLU A 354 -10.73 -6.36 20.61
CA GLU A 354 -11.48 -7.60 20.66
C GLU A 354 -11.81 -8.11 19.25
N LEU A 355 -11.57 -9.41 19.04
CA LEU A 355 -12.01 -10.19 17.89
C LEU A 355 -13.00 -11.28 18.34
N ASN A 356 -13.78 -11.82 17.41
CA ASN A 356 -14.72 -12.91 17.71
C ASN A 356 -14.32 -14.18 16.95
N ALA A 357 -14.50 -15.35 17.57
CA ALA A 357 -14.49 -16.62 16.86
C ALA A 357 -15.87 -16.93 16.26
N LEU A 358 -15.93 -17.82 15.28
CA LEU A 358 -17.17 -18.34 14.68
C LEU A 358 -18.08 -19.02 15.72
N GLY A 359 -17.50 -19.54 16.80
CA GLY A 359 -18.23 -20.10 17.95
C GLY A 359 -18.82 -19.06 18.91
N GLY A 360 -18.63 -17.75 18.66
CA GLY A 360 -19.09 -16.66 19.51
C GLY A 360 -18.19 -16.35 20.71
N GLU A 361 -17.05 -17.01 20.83
CA GLU A 361 -16.00 -16.70 21.80
C GLU A 361 -15.42 -15.31 21.53
N SER A 362 -15.29 -14.50 22.58
CA SER A 362 -14.61 -13.20 22.54
C SER A 362 -13.12 -13.39 22.84
N ILE A 363 -12.29 -12.80 21.99
CA ILE A 363 -10.83 -12.89 22.05
C ILE A 363 -10.28 -11.48 22.25
N VAL A 364 -9.69 -11.23 23.41
CA VAL A 364 -9.23 -9.88 23.81
C VAL A 364 -7.71 -9.78 23.67
N LEU A 365 -7.26 -8.91 22.78
CA LEU A 365 -5.86 -8.62 22.49
C LEU A 365 -5.40 -7.34 23.20
N LYS A 366 -4.59 -7.48 24.24
CA LYS A 366 -3.88 -6.35 24.85
C LYS A 366 -2.55 -6.11 24.15
N GLU A 367 -2.00 -4.91 24.35
CA GLU A 367 -0.74 -4.49 23.74
C GLU A 367 0.44 -5.44 24.01
N LYS A 368 0.52 -6.00 25.22
CA LYS A 368 1.67 -6.78 25.70
C LYS A 368 1.46 -8.31 25.66
N ASP A 369 0.34 -8.78 25.11
CA ASP A 369 0.01 -10.21 25.10
C ASP A 369 0.62 -10.95 23.89
N GLU A 370 1.95 -11.07 23.85
CA GLU A 370 2.66 -11.72 22.72
C GLU A 370 2.26 -13.18 22.50
N ALA A 371 2.09 -13.94 23.60
CA ALA A 371 1.74 -15.35 23.53
C ALA A 371 0.38 -15.58 22.85
N LEU A 372 -0.63 -14.79 23.22
CA LEU A 372 -1.95 -14.85 22.61
C LEU A 372 -1.91 -14.42 21.14
N ARG A 373 -1.13 -13.39 20.81
CA ARG A 373 -0.94 -12.94 19.42
C ARG A 373 -0.37 -14.04 18.54
N HIS A 374 0.62 -14.79 19.03
CA HIS A 374 1.17 -15.94 18.30
C HIS A 374 0.17 -17.09 18.14
N GLU A 375 -0.63 -17.38 19.17
CA GLU A 375 -1.70 -18.38 19.07
C GLU A 375 -2.73 -17.99 18.01
N LEU A 376 -3.16 -16.72 18.00
CA LEU A 376 -4.15 -16.23 17.06
C LEU A 376 -3.65 -16.14 15.63
N ALA A 377 -2.36 -15.94 15.39
CA ALA A 377 -1.80 -15.91 14.05
C ALA A 377 -2.07 -17.22 13.27
N GLY A 378 -2.11 -18.36 13.96
CA GLY A 378 -2.43 -19.67 13.37
C GLY A 378 -3.92 -20.02 13.36
N ARG A 379 -4.79 -19.15 13.87
CA ARG A 379 -6.20 -19.48 14.17
C ARG A 379 -7.10 -19.32 12.94
N GLY A 380 -7.82 -20.37 12.57
CA GLY A 380 -8.65 -20.41 11.35
C GLY A 380 -10.13 -20.09 11.55
N ASP A 381 -10.61 -20.05 12.79
CA ASP A 381 -12.03 -19.96 13.16
C ASP A 381 -12.46 -18.54 13.59
N LEU A 382 -11.85 -17.49 13.05
CA LEU A 382 -12.22 -16.10 13.35
C LEU A 382 -13.44 -15.65 12.53
N ASP A 383 -14.38 -14.97 13.19
CA ASP A 383 -15.55 -14.32 12.58
C ASP A 383 -15.22 -12.88 12.20
N TYR A 384 -14.69 -12.70 10.99
CA TYR A 384 -14.34 -11.37 10.49
C TYR A 384 -15.54 -10.45 10.29
N ALA A 385 -16.74 -10.99 10.03
CA ALA A 385 -17.93 -10.19 9.74
C ALA A 385 -18.37 -9.34 10.95
N ARG A 386 -18.00 -9.76 12.17
CA ARG A 386 -18.22 -8.97 13.39
C ARG A 386 -17.29 -7.76 13.51
N GLY A 387 -16.21 -7.71 12.73
CA GLY A 387 -15.21 -6.65 12.80
C GLY A 387 -14.39 -6.69 14.08
N ILE A 388 -13.64 -5.61 14.30
CA ILE A 388 -12.91 -5.36 15.55
C ILE A 388 -13.76 -4.52 16.51
N ARG A 389 -13.65 -4.78 17.81
CA ARG A 389 -14.19 -3.90 18.86
C ARG A 389 -13.06 -3.38 19.73
N PHE A 390 -13.23 -2.19 20.29
CA PHE A 390 -12.27 -1.60 21.21
C PHE A 390 -12.84 -1.72 22.63
N LEU A 391 -11.99 -2.10 23.58
CA LEU A 391 -12.35 -2.22 24.98
C LEU A 391 -11.53 -1.24 25.83
N ASN A 392 -12.15 -0.65 26.84
CA ASN A 392 -11.48 0.11 27.88
C ASN A 392 -11.91 -0.45 29.24
N ASP A 393 -10.98 -0.99 30.02
CA ASP A 393 -11.25 -1.67 31.29
C ASP A 393 -12.30 -2.81 31.17
N GLY A 394 -12.34 -3.46 30.01
CA GLY A 394 -13.29 -4.53 29.68
C GLY A 394 -14.66 -4.08 29.17
N GLU A 395 -14.94 -2.78 29.12
CA GLU A 395 -16.17 -2.23 28.55
C GLU A 395 -15.99 -1.82 27.09
N GLY A 396 -17.03 -2.00 26.27
CA GLY A 396 -17.00 -1.65 24.84
C GLY A 396 -16.97 -0.14 24.61
N VAL A 397 -16.01 0.32 23.81
CA VAL A 397 -15.85 1.73 23.43
C VAL A 397 -16.73 2.05 22.22
N SER A 398 -17.59 3.06 22.35
CA SER A 398 -18.35 3.60 21.22
C SER A 398 -17.48 4.55 20.40
N LEU A 399 -17.45 4.37 19.08
CA LEU A 399 -16.63 5.17 18.17
C LEU A 399 -17.47 6.25 17.48
N SER A 400 -16.89 7.44 17.32
CA SER A 400 -17.40 8.44 16.36
C SER A 400 -17.25 7.94 14.92
N SER A 401 -17.90 8.60 13.95
CA SER A 401 -17.76 8.27 12.53
C SER A 401 -16.30 8.32 12.07
N GLY A 402 -15.56 9.35 12.47
CA GLY A 402 -14.14 9.50 12.16
C GLY A 402 -13.28 8.38 12.76
N GLN A 403 -13.48 8.06 14.05
CA GLN A 403 -12.79 6.95 14.70
C GLN A 403 -13.14 5.59 14.07
N THR A 404 -14.38 5.42 13.61
CA THR A 404 -14.83 4.22 12.90
C THR A 404 -14.07 4.05 11.58
N ILE A 405 -14.03 5.07 10.73
CA ILE A 405 -13.26 5.03 9.48
C ILE A 405 -11.76 4.85 9.75
N TYR A 406 -11.23 5.51 10.78
CA TYR A 406 -9.84 5.36 11.21
C TYR A 406 -9.52 3.90 11.60
N SER A 407 -10.44 3.25 12.32
CA SER A 407 -10.33 1.83 12.68
C SER A 407 -10.43 0.87 11.49
N TYR A 408 -10.95 1.32 10.35
CA TYR A 408 -10.99 0.53 9.11
C TYR A 408 -9.73 0.74 8.27
N LEU A 409 -9.31 1.99 8.14
CA LEU A 409 -8.17 2.41 7.33
C LEU A 409 -6.85 1.88 7.88
N LEU A 410 -6.56 2.12 9.17
CA LEU A 410 -5.23 1.84 9.72
C LEU A 410 -4.86 0.35 9.70
N PRO A 411 -5.71 -0.58 10.19
CA PRO A 411 -5.36 -2.00 10.13
C PRO A 411 -5.12 -2.45 8.69
N SER A 412 -5.97 -1.99 7.77
CA SER A 412 -5.87 -2.35 6.36
C SER A 412 -4.57 -1.85 5.72
N LEU A 413 -4.17 -0.60 5.96
CA LEU A 413 -2.88 -0.09 5.50
C LEU A 413 -1.72 -0.90 6.08
N VAL A 414 -1.66 -1.04 7.41
CA VAL A 414 -0.56 -1.73 8.10
C VAL A 414 -0.42 -3.20 7.65
N ALA A 415 -1.54 -3.87 7.37
CA ALA A 415 -1.54 -5.25 6.88
C ALA A 415 -1.00 -5.38 5.44
N GLU A 416 -1.18 -4.35 4.61
CA GLU A 416 -0.90 -4.45 3.18
C GLU A 416 0.45 -3.87 2.76
N VAL A 417 1.05 -2.98 3.53
CA VAL A 417 2.38 -2.46 3.18
C VAL A 417 3.41 -3.58 3.19
N ASP A 418 4.11 -3.78 2.08
CA ASP A 418 5.27 -4.66 1.96
C ASP A 418 6.54 -3.82 1.70
N GLY A 419 7.72 -4.44 1.66
CA GLY A 419 8.97 -3.72 1.37
C GLY A 419 8.94 -3.01 0.01
N GLU A 420 9.34 -1.74 -0.08
CA GLU A 420 9.32 -0.87 -1.29
C GLU A 420 7.94 -0.80 -1.98
N SER A 421 6.88 -0.68 -1.20
CA SER A 421 5.52 -0.40 -1.70
C SER A 421 5.34 1.08 -2.09
N LEU A 422 4.36 1.36 -2.94
CA LEU A 422 3.80 2.68 -3.17
C LEU A 422 2.37 2.74 -2.64
N LEU A 423 2.14 3.59 -1.65
CA LEU A 423 0.82 3.86 -1.11
C LEU A 423 0.19 5.05 -1.86
N ILE A 424 -1.07 4.94 -2.23
CA ILE A 424 -1.84 5.97 -2.91
C ILE A 424 -3.09 6.22 -2.07
N LEU A 425 -3.19 7.40 -1.47
CA LEU A 425 -4.33 7.76 -0.61
C LEU A 425 -5.12 8.89 -1.27
N ASP A 426 -6.43 8.71 -1.41
CA ASP A 426 -7.35 9.73 -1.96
C ASP A 426 -8.23 10.28 -0.83
N GLU A 427 -8.03 11.56 -0.51
CA GLU A 427 -8.75 12.32 0.53
C GLU A 427 -8.87 11.55 1.86
N PRO A 428 -7.75 11.06 2.45
CA PRO A 428 -7.80 10.30 3.69
C PRO A 428 -8.39 11.08 4.88
N GLU A 429 -8.44 12.41 4.80
CA GLU A 429 -9.00 13.32 5.79
C GLU A 429 -10.54 13.41 5.77
N LEU A 430 -11.23 12.86 4.77
CA LEU A 430 -12.66 13.14 4.49
C LEU A 430 -13.61 12.89 5.69
N TYR A 431 -13.19 12.10 6.67
CA TYR A 431 -13.91 11.86 7.93
C TYR A 431 -13.07 12.06 9.19
N LEU A 432 -11.83 12.53 9.07
CA LEU A 432 -10.88 12.60 10.18
C LEU A 432 -10.88 13.99 10.80
N HIS A 433 -10.94 14.02 12.13
CA HIS A 433 -10.59 15.21 12.91
C HIS A 433 -9.09 15.49 12.77
N PRO A 434 -8.63 16.76 12.80
CA PRO A 434 -7.23 17.16 12.71
C PRO A 434 -6.20 16.30 13.47
N ALA A 435 -6.52 15.95 14.72
CA ALA A 435 -5.64 15.11 15.55
C ALA A 435 -5.43 13.69 14.97
N MET A 436 -6.45 13.11 14.32
CA MET A 436 -6.35 11.81 13.63
C MET A 436 -5.55 11.92 12.33
N GLU A 437 -5.59 13.05 11.62
CA GLU A 437 -4.77 13.26 10.42
C GLU A 437 -3.28 13.26 10.75
N VAL A 438 -2.89 13.95 11.83
CA VAL A 438 -1.51 13.94 12.34
C VAL A 438 -1.11 12.53 12.78
N GLY A 439 -2.01 11.80 13.44
CA GLY A 439 -1.82 10.40 13.82
C GLY A 439 -1.59 9.47 12.62
N LEU A 440 -2.42 9.61 11.57
CA LEU A 440 -2.30 8.87 10.31
C LEU A 440 -0.94 9.13 9.67
N LEU A 441 -0.54 10.41 9.57
CA LEU A 441 0.69 10.77 8.89
C LEU A 441 1.93 10.30 9.64
N ASP A 442 1.94 10.38 10.97
CA ASP A 442 3.04 9.85 11.77
C ASP A 442 3.18 8.33 11.61
N MET A 443 2.05 7.59 11.63
CA MET A 443 2.07 6.16 11.35
C MET A 443 2.56 5.86 9.93
N LEU A 444 2.10 6.59 8.92
CA LEU A 444 2.59 6.46 7.55
C LEU A 444 4.10 6.69 7.50
N LYS A 445 4.62 7.77 8.09
CA LYS A 445 6.07 8.03 8.12
C LYS A 445 6.84 6.86 8.74
N GLN A 446 6.37 6.32 9.88
CA GLN A 446 7.00 5.16 10.52
C GLN A 446 6.96 3.90 9.64
N LEU A 447 5.80 3.58 9.03
CA LEU A 447 5.65 2.43 8.13
C LEU A 447 6.52 2.57 6.88
N LEU A 448 6.48 3.73 6.24
CA LEU A 448 7.21 4.01 5.00
C LEU A 448 8.72 3.91 5.22
N ILE A 449 9.23 4.44 6.34
CA ILE A 449 10.65 4.30 6.72
C ILE A 449 10.99 2.82 6.98
N ALA A 450 10.21 2.13 7.81
CA ALA A 450 10.48 0.73 8.19
C ALA A 450 10.46 -0.22 6.99
N THR A 451 9.63 0.07 5.98
CA THR A 451 9.46 -0.77 4.79
C THR A 451 10.18 -0.25 3.56
N LYS A 452 10.88 0.90 3.65
CA LYS A 452 11.47 1.61 2.50
C LYS A 452 10.44 1.89 1.39
N SER A 453 9.21 2.13 1.80
CA SER A 453 8.06 2.41 0.92
C SER A 453 7.86 3.91 0.77
N ASN A 454 7.03 4.30 -0.19
CA ASN A 454 6.70 5.69 -0.46
C ASN A 454 5.19 5.90 -0.55
N ALA A 455 4.72 7.13 -0.43
CA ALA A 455 3.30 7.47 -0.56
C ALA A 455 3.05 8.69 -1.46
N ILE A 456 1.91 8.68 -2.14
CA ILE A 456 1.34 9.82 -2.85
C ILE A 456 -0.09 10.01 -2.32
N ILE A 457 -0.39 11.21 -1.83
CA ILE A 457 -1.66 11.51 -1.18
C ILE A 457 -2.33 12.67 -1.92
N ALA A 458 -3.56 12.48 -2.39
CA ALA A 458 -4.41 13.59 -2.80
C ALA A 458 -5.18 14.11 -1.60
N THR A 459 -5.13 15.42 -1.38
CA THR A 459 -5.68 16.04 -0.17
C THR A 459 -6.10 17.48 -0.42
N HIS A 460 -7.05 17.96 0.36
CA HIS A 460 -7.35 19.38 0.55
C HIS A 460 -7.01 19.86 1.97
N SER A 461 -6.38 19.00 2.79
CA SER A 461 -5.96 19.32 4.15
C SER A 461 -4.66 20.13 4.15
N SER A 462 -4.78 21.38 4.63
CA SER A 462 -3.63 22.22 4.98
C SER A 462 -2.84 21.64 6.16
N ILE A 463 -3.47 20.82 7.01
CA ILE A 463 -2.84 20.17 8.16
C ILE A 463 -1.85 19.11 7.66
N LEU A 464 -2.24 18.29 6.68
CA LEU A 464 -1.31 17.33 6.06
C LEU A 464 -0.17 18.04 5.32
N ALA A 465 -0.47 19.12 4.60
CA ALA A 465 0.54 19.91 3.90
C ALA A 465 1.59 20.53 4.83
N ARG A 466 1.23 20.90 6.06
CA ARG A 466 2.16 21.42 7.08
C ARG A 466 3.23 20.41 7.48
N GLU A 467 2.92 19.13 7.38
CA GLU A 467 3.79 18.07 7.89
C GLU A 467 4.72 17.48 6.81
N VAL A 468 4.65 18.01 5.58
CA VAL A 468 5.43 17.59 4.41
C VAL A 468 6.20 18.79 3.87
N GLU A 469 7.43 18.57 3.43
CA GLU A 469 8.25 19.64 2.85
C GLU A 469 7.77 20.06 1.46
N GLN A 470 8.05 21.31 1.09
CA GLN A 470 7.59 21.90 -0.17
C GLN A 470 8.00 21.10 -1.42
N SER A 471 9.14 20.39 -1.38
CA SER A 471 9.63 19.59 -2.51
C SER A 471 8.78 18.36 -2.78
N GLY A 472 8.02 17.89 -1.79
CA GLY A 472 7.03 16.83 -1.91
C GLY A 472 5.63 17.32 -2.21
N ILE A 473 5.40 18.63 -2.40
CA ILE A 473 4.06 19.18 -2.60
C ILE A 473 3.88 19.69 -4.03
N SER A 474 2.77 19.26 -4.64
CA SER A 474 2.27 19.81 -5.90
C SER A 474 0.89 20.41 -5.69
N ILE A 475 0.76 21.71 -5.96
CA ILE A 475 -0.49 22.48 -5.91
C ILE A 475 -1.15 22.42 -7.29
N LEU A 476 -2.40 21.97 -7.32
CA LEU A 476 -3.22 21.80 -8.50
C LEU A 476 -4.26 22.92 -8.58
N ARG A 477 -4.28 23.64 -9.71
CA ARG A 477 -5.20 24.75 -9.96
C ARG A 477 -5.90 24.57 -11.30
N LYS A 478 -7.17 24.96 -11.38
CA LYS A 478 -7.92 24.92 -12.64
C LYS A 478 -7.99 26.32 -13.24
N VAL A 479 -7.32 26.52 -14.37
CA VAL A 479 -7.20 27.81 -15.08
C VAL A 479 -7.61 27.60 -16.53
N ASN A 480 -8.59 28.36 -17.02
CA ASN A 480 -9.07 28.28 -18.42
C ASN A 480 -9.42 26.85 -18.89
N GLY A 481 -10.00 26.03 -18.00
CA GLY A 481 -10.36 24.63 -18.29
C GLY A 481 -9.18 23.64 -18.28
N ARG A 482 -7.95 24.09 -18.02
CA ARG A 482 -6.75 23.27 -17.83
C ARG A 482 -6.39 23.19 -16.35
N THR A 483 -5.82 22.08 -15.92
CA THR A 483 -5.23 21.90 -14.61
C THR A 483 -3.74 22.19 -14.69
N GLU A 484 -3.35 23.32 -14.10
CA GLU A 484 -1.95 23.73 -13.94
C GLU A 484 -1.37 23.12 -12.67
N VAL A 485 -0.09 22.75 -12.72
CA VAL A 485 0.65 22.16 -11.61
C VAL A 485 1.76 23.12 -11.19
N SER A 486 1.81 23.46 -9.90
CA SER A 486 2.84 24.33 -9.34
C SER A 486 3.38 23.78 -8.03
N ARG A 487 4.57 24.24 -7.61
CA ARG A 487 5.07 23.96 -6.25
C ARG A 487 4.72 25.12 -5.32
N PRO A 488 4.61 24.90 -3.99
CA PRO A 488 4.54 25.98 -3.03
C PRO A 488 5.72 26.95 -3.20
N ARG A 489 5.47 28.25 -3.01
CA ARG A 489 6.51 29.30 -3.07
C ARG A 489 7.29 29.45 -1.76
N VAL A 490 6.85 28.77 -0.70
CA VAL A 490 7.43 28.82 0.64
C VAL A 490 7.56 27.41 1.18
N GLU A 491 8.44 27.24 2.17
CA GLU A 491 8.52 25.99 2.92
C GLU A 491 7.21 25.73 3.67
N THR A 492 6.67 24.52 3.52
CA THR A 492 5.43 24.09 4.14
C THR A 492 5.66 23.31 5.42
N PHE A 493 6.83 22.66 5.57
CA PHE A 493 7.15 21.90 6.77
C PHE A 493 7.20 22.79 8.01
N GLY A 494 6.24 22.61 8.92
CA GLY A 494 6.08 23.42 10.13
C GLY A 494 5.49 24.82 9.92
N GLN A 495 4.94 25.12 8.74
CA GLN A 495 4.34 26.43 8.42
C GLN A 495 2.98 26.63 9.11
N THR A 496 2.52 27.88 9.24
CA THR A 496 1.16 28.15 9.74
C THR A 496 0.10 27.69 8.73
N VAL A 497 -1.04 27.27 9.27
CA VAL A 497 -2.15 26.76 8.47
C VAL A 497 -2.73 27.87 7.59
N GLU A 498 -2.76 29.12 8.06
CA GLU A 498 -3.26 30.24 7.25
C GLU A 498 -2.41 30.47 6.00
N VAL A 499 -1.08 30.44 6.12
CA VAL A 499 -0.17 30.63 4.99
C VAL A 499 -0.33 29.50 3.97
N ILE A 500 -0.43 28.26 4.43
CA ILE A 500 -0.68 27.10 3.55
C ILE A 500 -2.02 27.24 2.85
N MET A 501 -3.08 27.63 3.57
CA MET A 501 -4.40 27.79 3.00
C MET A 501 -4.42 28.84 1.90
N GLY A 502 -3.83 30.00 2.17
CA GLY A 502 -3.78 31.10 1.22
C GLY A 502 -2.99 30.76 -0.05
N LEU A 503 -1.86 30.04 0.07
CA LEU A 503 -1.04 29.65 -1.08
C LEU A 503 -1.58 28.45 -1.86
N ALA A 504 -2.12 27.45 -1.17
CA ALA A 504 -2.55 26.20 -1.79
C ALA A 504 -3.98 26.27 -2.36
N PHE A 505 -4.83 27.13 -1.80
CA PHE A 505 -6.24 27.21 -2.17
C PHE A 505 -6.68 28.60 -2.63
N ASP A 506 -5.75 29.51 -2.97
CA ASP A 506 -6.07 30.88 -3.43
C ASP A 506 -7.04 31.60 -2.49
N ASP A 507 -6.90 31.35 -1.19
CA ASP A 507 -7.83 31.84 -0.18
C ASP A 507 -7.72 33.36 0.03
N TYR A 508 -6.56 33.94 -0.31
CA TYR A 508 -6.31 35.38 -0.31
C TYR A 508 -7.08 36.13 -1.40
N GLU A 509 -7.44 35.47 -2.50
CA GLU A 509 -8.10 36.12 -3.64
C GLU A 509 -9.63 36.08 -3.52
N ILE A 510 -10.19 35.31 -2.58
CA ILE A 510 -11.63 35.24 -2.36
C ILE A 510 -12.08 36.34 -1.41
N ARG A 511 -13.04 37.15 -1.87
CA ARG A 511 -13.81 38.07 -1.02
C ARG A 511 -14.56 37.29 0.08
N LYS A 512 -14.32 37.65 1.34
CA LYS A 512 -14.90 36.95 2.50
C LYS A 512 -16.22 37.62 2.92
N PRO A 513 -17.25 36.86 3.34
CA PRO A 513 -18.52 37.45 3.78
C PRO A 513 -18.40 38.46 4.93
N TYR A 514 -17.41 38.27 5.82
CA TYR A 514 -17.17 39.21 6.91
C TYR A 514 -16.63 40.55 6.39
N GLU A 515 -15.84 40.57 5.31
CA GLU A 515 -15.33 41.81 4.70
C GLU A 515 -16.52 42.66 4.21
N ASP A 516 -17.55 42.06 3.62
CA ASP A 516 -18.75 42.78 3.16
C ASP A 516 -19.63 43.29 4.32
N ALA A 517 -19.72 42.51 5.40
CA ALA A 517 -20.39 42.93 6.63
C ALA A 517 -19.68 44.13 7.27
N LEU A 518 -18.34 44.10 7.32
CA LEU A 518 -17.52 45.21 7.80
C LEU A 518 -17.65 46.44 6.89
N ASP A 519 -17.56 46.28 5.57
CA ASP A 519 -17.75 47.37 4.61
C ASP A 519 -19.12 48.04 4.78
N SER A 520 -20.16 47.25 5.04
CA SER A 520 -21.50 47.75 5.30
C SER A 520 -21.61 48.48 6.64
N ALA A 521 -20.95 47.96 7.68
CA ALA A 521 -20.91 48.58 9.01
C ALA A 521 -20.12 49.88 9.00
N VAL A 522 -18.92 49.91 8.41
CA VAL A 522 -18.03 51.09 8.30
C VAL A 522 -18.77 52.27 7.66
N LYS A 523 -19.59 52.02 6.62
CA LYS A 523 -20.41 53.07 5.96
C LYS A 523 -21.41 53.77 6.89
N THR A 524 -21.74 53.19 8.05
CA THR A 524 -22.65 53.81 9.03
C THR A 524 -21.93 54.72 10.03
N PHE A 525 -20.59 54.68 10.06
CA PHE A 525 -19.76 55.55 10.89
C PHE A 525 -19.31 56.79 10.11
N SER A 526 -18.93 57.82 10.85
CA SER A 526 -18.48 59.09 10.26
C SER A 526 -17.09 59.02 9.61
N SER A 527 -16.25 58.07 10.02
CA SER A 527 -14.93 57.82 9.45
C SER A 527 -14.48 56.37 9.73
N PRO A 528 -13.50 55.84 8.96
CA PRO A 528 -12.91 54.53 9.21
C PRO A 528 -12.29 54.39 10.61
N GLU A 529 -11.71 55.45 11.18
CA GLU A 529 -11.11 55.42 12.53
C GLU A 529 -12.20 55.24 13.61
N ALA A 530 -13.33 55.93 13.46
CA ALA A 530 -14.47 55.80 14.36
C ALA A 530 -15.08 54.39 14.27
N ALA A 531 -15.08 53.80 13.07
CA ALA A 531 -15.48 52.42 12.87
C ALA A 531 -14.48 51.45 13.53
N LEU A 532 -13.17 51.68 13.42
CA LEU A 532 -12.14 50.85 14.04
C LEU A 532 -12.21 50.90 15.58
N GLU A 533 -12.39 52.09 16.18
CA GLU A 533 -12.51 52.24 17.63
C GLU A 533 -13.76 51.54 18.18
N THR A 534 -14.86 51.58 17.44
CA THR A 534 -16.13 51.00 17.88
C THR A 534 -16.23 49.49 17.58
N LEU A 535 -15.83 49.06 16.39
CA LEU A 535 -15.97 47.67 15.92
C LEU A 535 -14.76 46.80 16.23
N GLY A 536 -13.55 47.39 16.33
CA GLY A 536 -12.30 46.67 16.57
C GLY A 536 -12.32 45.72 17.78
N PRO A 537 -12.92 46.10 18.93
CA PRO A 537 -13.04 45.21 20.08
C PRO A 537 -13.94 43.98 19.86
N ASP A 538 -14.83 44.02 18.87
CA ASP A 538 -15.86 43.00 18.62
C ASP A 538 -15.47 42.01 17.50
N VAL A 539 -14.29 42.17 16.89
CA VAL A 539 -13.84 41.39 15.73
C VAL A 539 -12.50 40.69 15.99
N GLY A 540 -12.22 39.63 15.22
CA GLY A 540 -10.94 38.90 15.29
C GLY A 540 -9.81 39.59 14.52
N ASP A 541 -8.59 39.08 14.66
CA ASP A 541 -7.36 39.70 14.14
C ASP A 541 -7.39 39.98 12.62
N GLU A 542 -7.94 39.06 11.81
CA GLU A 542 -8.02 39.23 10.35
C GLU A 542 -8.98 40.37 9.95
N ALA A 543 -10.12 40.46 10.64
CA ALA A 543 -11.08 41.55 10.48
C ALA A 543 -10.53 42.88 11.00
N LEU A 544 -9.75 42.85 12.10
CA LEU A 544 -9.09 44.03 12.63
C LEU A 544 -8.01 44.55 11.67
N ALA A 545 -7.20 43.66 11.10
CA ALA A 545 -6.22 44.00 10.08
C ALA A 545 -6.90 44.59 8.83
N TYR A 546 -8.02 44.02 8.40
CA TYR A 546 -8.82 44.54 7.29
C TYR A 546 -9.41 45.93 7.57
N LEU A 547 -9.94 46.18 8.79
CA LEU A 547 -10.41 47.50 9.21
C LEU A 547 -9.27 48.53 9.28
N THR A 548 -8.10 48.11 9.78
CA THR A 548 -6.92 48.98 9.90
C THR A 548 -6.42 49.40 8.52
N ALA A 549 -6.37 48.49 7.54
CA ALA A 549 -5.99 48.81 6.17
C ALA A 549 -6.91 49.87 5.53
N LYS A 550 -8.20 49.86 5.84
CA LYS A 550 -9.14 50.89 5.36
C LYS A 550 -8.93 52.28 5.97
N VAL A 551 -8.35 52.35 7.18
CA VAL A 551 -7.99 53.62 7.80
C VAL A 551 -6.78 54.22 7.07
N GLU A 552 -5.77 53.39 6.76
CA GLU A 552 -4.58 53.82 6.02
C GLU A 552 -4.92 54.29 4.59
N ASP A 553 -5.86 53.64 3.90
CA ASP A 553 -6.33 54.07 2.57
C ASP A 553 -7.02 55.47 2.59
N ASP A 554 -7.71 55.82 3.68
CA ASP A 554 -8.40 57.11 3.83
C ASP A 554 -7.43 58.26 4.19
N GLU A 555 -6.31 57.95 4.88
CA GLU A 555 -5.26 58.92 5.22
C GLU A 555 -4.35 59.28 4.03
N ASP A 556 -4.04 58.31 3.15
CA ASP A 556 -3.12 58.52 2.02
C ASP A 556 -3.80 58.98 0.72
N GLY A 557 -5.13 58.90 0.61
CA GLY A 557 -5.89 59.30 -0.59
C GLY A 557 -5.55 58.48 -1.84
N ILE A 558 -5.00 57.28 -1.65
CA ILE A 558 -4.65 56.33 -2.71
C ILE A 558 -5.72 55.26 -2.72
N ASP A 559 -6.58 55.24 -3.75
CA ASP A 559 -7.43 54.08 -4.05
C ASP A 559 -6.52 52.89 -4.39
N ILE A 560 -6.22 52.04 -3.40
CA ILE A 560 -5.66 50.71 -3.66
C ILE A 560 -6.84 49.82 -4.10
N GLU A 561 -7.18 49.86 -5.39
CA GLU A 561 -8.02 48.81 -5.97
C GLU A 561 -7.29 47.48 -5.78
N ILE A 562 -7.76 46.69 -4.82
CA ILE A 562 -7.38 45.28 -4.72
C ILE A 562 -8.03 44.58 -5.93
N GLU A 563 -7.36 44.60 -7.08
CA GLU A 563 -7.75 43.83 -8.27
C GLU A 563 -7.73 42.34 -7.92
N ARG A 564 -8.87 41.81 -7.47
CA ARG A 564 -9.11 40.38 -7.31
C ARG A 564 -9.73 39.86 -8.62
N ARG A 565 -9.20 38.75 -9.14
CA ARG A 565 -9.68 38.13 -10.39
C ARG A 565 -11.19 37.83 -10.30
N ALA A 566 -11.95 38.31 -11.27
CA ALA A 566 -13.35 37.93 -11.45
C ALA A 566 -13.47 36.46 -11.92
N GLU A 567 -14.58 35.83 -11.51
CA GLU A 567 -14.92 34.38 -11.61
C GLU A 567 -14.56 33.65 -12.91
#